data_AF-A0A8J3Y2X2-F1
#
_entry.id   AF-A0A8J3Y2X2-F1
#
_cell.length_a   1.000
_cell.length_b   1.000
_cell.length_c   1.000
_cell.angle_alpha   90.00
_cell.angle_beta   90.00
_cell.angle_gamma   90.00
#
_symmetry.space_group_name_H-M   'P 1'
#
loop_
_entity.id
_entity.type
_entity.pdbx_description
1 polymer ?
#
loop_
_entity_poly.entity_id
_entity_poly.type
_entity_poly.pdbx_seq_one_letter_code
_entity_poly.pdbx_strand_id
1 'polypeptide(L)' 'MAVPPSACFMVACHVWDTVGAQSASYTAGLITRPGNAPLPVASLPQPNLVAPDLPGLADQLIQRWRS' A
#
# COMPACT_ATOMS: atom_id res chain seq x y z
N MET A 1 24.43 -5.02 1.26
CA MET A 1 23.78 -4.36 2.43
C MET A 1 22.28 -4.50 2.25
N ALA A 2 21.53 -4.87 3.28
CA ALA A 2 20.08 -5.08 3.17
C ALA A 2 19.32 -3.76 3.34
N VAL A 3 18.24 -3.55 2.57
CA VAL A 3 17.31 -2.42 2.74
C VAL A 3 16.35 -2.77 3.88
N PRO A 4 16.15 -1.90 4.90
CA PRO A 4 15.22 -2.18 5.97
C PRO A 4 13.76 -2.15 5.46
N PRO A 5 12.86 -3.00 5.97
CA PRO A 5 11.43 -3.00 5.60
C PRO A 5 10.76 -1.63 5.66
N SER A 6 11.12 -0.81 6.65
CA SER A 6 10.59 0.55 6.83
C SER A 6 10.98 1.53 5.73
N ALA A 7 11.98 1.20 4.91
CA ALA A 7 12.36 1.97 3.72
C ALA A 7 11.71 1.42 2.44
N CYS A 8 10.88 0.38 2.53
CA CYS A 8 10.20 -0.24 1.41
C CYS A 8 8.71 0.12 1.36
N PHE A 9 8.15 0.12 0.14
CA PHE A 9 6.73 0.35 -0.13
C PHE A 9 6.15 -0.81 -0.94
N MET A 10 5.18 -1.53 -0.37
CA MET A 10 4.46 -2.61 -1.04
C MET A 10 3.36 -2.05 -1.94
N VAL A 11 3.28 -2.53 -3.18
CA VAL A 11 2.18 -2.19 -4.11
C VAL A 11 1.46 -3.49 -4.46
N ALA A 12 0.16 -3.57 -4.18
CA ALA A 12 -0.63 -4.76 -4.46
C ALA A 12 -2.07 -4.42 -4.83
N CYS A 13 -2.78 -5.37 -5.44
CA CYS A 13 -4.24 -5.33 -5.58
C CYS A 13 -4.95 -6.31 -4.65
N HIS A 14 -4.21 -6.99 -3.76
CA HIS A 14 -4.79 -7.87 -2.75
C HIS A 14 -4.60 -7.26 -1.37
N VAL A 15 -5.66 -7.24 -0.58
CA VAL A 15 -5.62 -6.66 0.77
C VAL A 15 -4.72 -7.45 1.72
N TRP A 16 -4.64 -8.78 1.54
CA TRP A 16 -3.81 -9.64 2.38
C TRP A 16 -2.31 -9.39 2.17
N ASP A 17 -1.88 -9.03 0.95
CA ASP A 17 -0.50 -8.60 0.67
C ASP A 17 -0.15 -7.32 1.42
N THR A 18 -1.04 -6.30 1.37
CA THR A 18 -0.79 -5.02 2.05
C THR A 18 -0.78 -5.17 3.57
N VAL A 19 -1.68 -5.98 4.13
CA VAL A 19 -1.72 -6.27 5.58
C VAL A 19 -0.46 -6.99 6.04
N GLY A 20 -0.02 -8.00 5.28
CA GLY A 20 1.21 -8.74 5.57
C GLY A 20 2.45 -7.83 5.53
N ALA A 21 2.57 -6.99 4.51
CA ALA A 21 3.67 -6.05 4.38
C ALA A 21 3.72 -5.04 5.55
N GLN A 22 2.57 -4.43 5.89
CA GLN A 22 2.49 -3.47 7.00
C GLN A 22 2.77 -4.12 8.36
N SER A 23 2.39 -5.39 8.54
CA SER A 23 2.77 -6.17 9.73
C SER A 23 4.28 -6.38 9.85
N ALA A 24 5.01 -6.34 8.72
CA ALA A 24 6.46 -6.42 8.65
C ALA A 24 7.14 -5.03 8.61
N SER A 25 6.45 -3.95 8.99
CA SER A 25 6.92 -2.55 8.99
C SER A 25 7.12 -1.90 7.61
N TYR A 26 6.61 -2.49 6.54
CA TYR A 26 6.56 -1.80 5.24
C TYR A 26 5.50 -0.70 5.26
N THR A 27 5.62 0.26 4.35
CA THR A 27 4.46 1.05 3.89
C THR A 27 3.77 0.33 2.73
N ALA A 28 2.50 0.61 2.46
CA ALA A 28 1.75 -0.09 1.43
C ALA A 28 0.73 0.78 0.69
N GLY A 29 0.51 0.47 -0.58
CA GLY A 29 -0.51 1.06 -1.43
C GLY A 29 -1.36 -0.03 -2.09
N LEU A 30 -2.68 0.15 -2.05
CA LEU A 30 -3.65 -0.76 -2.65
C LEU A 30 -4.21 -0.18 -3.94
N ILE A 31 -4.08 -0.94 -5.04
CA ILE A 31 -4.76 -0.65 -6.30
C ILE A 31 -6.09 -1.42 -6.28
N THR A 32 -7.21 -0.72 -6.30
CA THR A 32 -8.53 -1.36 -6.26
C THR A 32 -8.81 -2.08 -7.58
N ARG A 33 -9.48 -3.23 -7.47
CA ARG A 33 -10.00 -4.02 -8.61
C ARG A 33 -11.40 -4.49 -8.25
N PRO A 34 -12.25 -4.88 -9.21
CA PRO A 34 -13.50 -5.56 -8.88
C PRO A 34 -13.24 -6.75 -7.93
N GLY A 35 -13.93 -6.77 -6.79
CA GLY A 35 -13.72 -7.76 -5.73
C GLY A 35 -12.52 -7.52 -4.81
N ASN A 36 -11.70 -6.49 -5.05
CA ASN A 36 -10.57 -6.11 -4.19
C ASN A 36 -10.63 -4.63 -3.80
N ALA A 37 -10.93 -4.40 -2.53
CA ALA A 37 -11.04 -3.09 -1.91
C ALA A 37 -10.40 -3.13 -0.50
N PRO A 38 -10.15 -1.97 0.13
CA PRO A 38 -9.73 -1.93 1.53
C PRO A 38 -10.69 -2.73 2.41
N LEU A 39 -10.14 -3.49 3.35
CA LEU A 39 -10.92 -4.29 4.30
C LEU A 39 -11.23 -3.43 5.53
N PRO A 40 -12.50 -3.08 5.81
CA PRO A 40 -12.88 -2.14 6.87
C PRO A 40 -12.90 -2.80 8.25
N VAL A 41 -11.75 -3.32 8.69
CA VAL A 41 -11.55 -3.93 10.00
C VAL A 41 -10.60 -3.05 10.80
N ALA A 42 -11.12 -2.43 11.88
CA ALA A 42 -10.39 -1.42 12.65
C ALA A 42 -9.09 -1.94 13.30
N SER A 43 -9.00 -3.24 13.59
CA SER A 43 -7.81 -3.87 14.18
C SER A 43 -6.71 -4.20 13.16
N LEU A 44 -6.98 -4.04 11.86
CA LEU A 44 -6.01 -4.31 10.80
C LEU A 44 -5.42 -3.01 10.24
N PRO A 45 -4.13 -3.00 9.86
CA PRO A 45 -3.54 -1.85 9.20
C PRO A 45 -4.27 -1.57 7.89
N GLN A 46 -4.54 -0.29 7.64
CA GLN A 46 -5.09 0.17 6.38
C GLN A 46 -3.96 0.59 5.45
N PRO A 47 -4.07 0.38 4.12
CA PRO A 47 -3.06 0.84 3.17
C PRO A 47 -2.80 2.34 3.33
N ASN A 48 -1.53 2.75 3.23
CA ASN A 48 -1.14 4.15 3.31
C ASN A 48 -1.70 4.97 2.14
N LEU A 49 -1.87 4.35 0.97
CA LEU A 49 -2.46 4.93 -0.22
C LEU A 49 -3.43 3.96 -0.87
N VAL A 50 -4.49 4.48 -1.49
CA VAL A 50 -5.46 3.69 -2.25
C VAL A 50 -5.73 4.42 -3.56
N ALA A 51 -5.70 3.68 -4.68
CA ALA A 51 -5.94 4.24 -6.01
C ALA A 51 -6.72 3.25 -6.88
N PRO A 52 -7.46 3.72 -7.90
CA PRO A 52 -8.19 2.85 -8.81
C PRO A 52 -7.29 2.11 -9.81
N ASP A 53 -6.09 2.61 -10.06
CA ASP A 53 -5.14 2.05 -11.02
C ASP A 53 -3.69 2.39 -10.65
N LEU A 54 -2.76 1.83 -11.41
CA LEU A 54 -1.33 2.03 -11.19
C LEU A 54 -0.88 3.47 -11.45
N PRO A 55 -1.33 4.16 -12.53
CA PRO A 55 -1.02 5.58 -12.73
C PRO A 55 -1.47 6.45 -11.55
N GLY A 56 -2.70 6.28 -11.07
CA GLY A 56 -3.22 7.04 -9.93
C GLY A 56 -2.45 6.78 -8.64
N LEU A 57 -1.97 5.54 -8.42
CA LEU A 57 -1.08 5.27 -7.28
C LEU A 57 0.28 5.94 -7.48
N ALA A 58 0.85 5.88 -8.68
CA ALA A 58 2.12 6.50 -9.01
C ALA A 58 2.08 8.02 -8.80
N ASP A 59 1.00 8.69 -9.22
CA ASP A 59 0.80 10.12 -9.00
C ASP A 59 0.81 10.47 -7.51
N GLN A 60 0.09 9.70 -6.67
CA GLN A 60 0.09 9.89 -5.22
C GLN A 60 1.47 9.67 -4.59
N LEU A 61 2.20 8.63 -5.01
CA LEU A 61 3.57 8.37 -4.54
C LEU A 61 4.48 9.55 -4.91
N ILE A 62 4.47 9.97 -6.18
CA ILE A 62 5.31 11.07 -6.66
C ILE A 62 5.03 12.36 -5.90
N GLN A 63 3.76 12.68 -5.63
CA GLN A 63 3.38 13.83 -4.82
C GLN A 63 3.91 13.72 -3.38
N ARG A 64 3.84 12.54 -2.77
CA ARG A 64 4.26 12.30 -1.38
C ARG A 64 5.77 12.38 -1.13
N TRP A 65 6.62 12.01 -2.10
CA TRP A 65 8.08 12.04 -1.95
C TRP A 65 8.78 13.22 -2.64
N ARG A 66 8.04 14.07 -3.34
CA ARG A 66 8.57 15.36 -3.85
C ARG A 66 8.45 16.50 -2.84
N SER A 67 7.66 16.34 -1.78
CA SER A 67 7.51 17.28 -0.66
C SER A 67 8.56 17.07 0.41
#